data_AF-A0A3N6FMH2-F1
#
_entry.id   AF-A0A3N6FMH2-F1
#
_cell.length_a   1.000
_cell.length_b   1.000
_cell.length_c   1.000
_cell.angle_alpha   90.00
_cell.angle_beta   90.00
_cell.angle_gamma   90.00
#
_symmetry.space_group_name_H-M   'P 1'
#
loop_
_entity.id
_entity.type
_entity.pdbx_description
1 polymer ?
#
loop_
_entity_poly.entity_id
_entity_poly.type
_entity_poly.pdbx_seq_one_letter_code
_entity_poly.pdbx_strand_id
1 'polypeptide(L)'
;MALTADGVKCRADKAYQGAGPAVRVPFRGKNLRGRRRRHNRDHAKIRSLGEHAMATLKCWRLLRKLRCSTTRITAVVRAVVALELAT
;
A
#
# COMPACT_ATOMS: atom_id res chain seq x y z
N MET A 1 7.90 7.49 -16.73
CA MET A 1 6.81 7.60 -15.73
C MET A 1 7.31 8.46 -14.58
N ALA A 2 6.55 9.45 -14.12
CA ALA A 2 7.00 10.47 -13.15
C ALA A 2 7.67 9.89 -11.89
N LEU A 3 7.12 8.80 -11.33
CA LEU A 3 7.69 8.10 -10.16
C LEU A 3 9.16 7.67 -10.34
N THR A 4 9.54 7.26 -11.55
CA THR A 4 10.93 6.86 -11.84
C THR A 4 11.84 8.08 -11.96
N ALA A 5 11.34 9.19 -12.52
CA ALA A 5 12.09 10.44 -12.65
C ALA A 5 12.39 11.04 -11.27
N ASP A 6 11.43 10.94 -10.34
CA ASP A 6 11.55 11.48 -8.98
C ASP A 6 12.21 10.49 -7.99
N GLY A 7 12.64 9.31 -8.45
CA GLY A 7 13.24 8.29 -7.59
C GLY A 7 12.29 7.69 -6.54
N VAL A 8 10.99 7.92 -6.66
CA VAL A 8 9.98 7.50 -5.68
C VAL A 8 9.65 6.02 -5.87
N LYS A 9 10.13 5.18 -4.95
CA LYS A 9 9.80 3.76 -4.91
C LYS A 9 8.33 3.56 -4.52
N CYS A 10 7.57 2.91 -5.38
CA CYS A 10 6.16 2.61 -5.17
C CYS A 10 5.93 1.09 -5.08
N ARG A 11 4.93 0.66 -4.32
CA ARG A 11 4.42 -0.72 -4.36
C ARG A 11 3.05 -0.71 -5.00
N ALA A 12 2.82 -1.62 -5.94
CA ALA A 12 1.56 -1.70 -6.65
C ALA A 12 1.06 -3.14 -6.79
N ASP A 13 -0.19 -3.27 -7.20
CA ASP A 13 -0.80 -4.54 -7.57
C ASP A 13 -0.12 -5.16 -8.81
N LYS A 14 -0.33 -6.46 -8.98
CA LYS A 14 0.14 -7.29 -10.10
C LYS A 14 -0.32 -6.80 -11.48
N ALA A 15 -1.41 -6.02 -11.58
CA ALA A 15 -1.84 -5.37 -12.81
C ALA A 15 -0.80 -4.35 -13.33
N TYR A 16 -0.01 -3.75 -12.43
CA TYR A 16 1.03 -2.77 -12.76
C TYR A 16 2.39 -3.41 -13.09
N GLN A 17 2.43 -4.70 -13.40
CA GLN A 17 3.63 -5.31 -13.97
C GLN A 17 3.98 -4.62 -15.29
N GLY A 18 5.22 -4.12 -15.38
CA GLY A 18 5.67 -3.32 -16.53
C GLY A 18 5.62 -1.80 -16.31
N ALA A 19 5.08 -1.31 -15.19
CA ALA A 19 4.99 0.13 -14.87
C ALA A 19 6.34 0.82 -14.59
N GLY A 20 7.47 0.14 -14.82
CA GLY A 20 8.82 0.67 -14.66
C GLY A 20 9.52 0.22 -13.36
N PRO A 21 10.84 0.50 -13.26
CA PRO A 21 11.70 -0.06 -12.22
C PRO A 21 11.41 0.49 -10.82
N ALA A 22 10.78 1.66 -10.72
CA ALA A 22 10.36 2.27 -9.46
C ALA A 22 9.15 1.56 -8.83
N VAL A 23 8.38 0.78 -9.61
CA VAL A 23 7.15 0.14 -9.16
C VAL A 23 7.39 -1.33 -8.82
N ARG A 24 7.31 -1.66 -7.53
CA ARG A 24 7.47 -3.01 -6.99
C ARG A 24 6.13 -3.73 -6.93
N VAL A 25 6.03 -4.83 -7.66
CA VAL A 25 4.80 -5.63 -7.81
C VAL A 25 5.05 -7.09 -7.39
N PRO A 26 3.99 -7.85 -7.05
CA PRO A 26 4.10 -9.29 -6.82
C PRO A 26 4.49 -10.06 -8.08
N PHE A 27 5.16 -11.19 -7.93
CA PHE A 27 5.42 -12.13 -9.03
C PHE A 27 4.12 -12.84 -9.46
N ARG A 28 3.94 -13.02 -10.78
CA ARG A 28 2.85 -13.82 -11.40
C ARG A 28 3.19 -15.32 -11.36
N GLY A 29 2.16 -16.16 -11.44
CA GLY A 29 2.28 -17.62 -11.51
C GLY A 29 1.84 -18.36 -10.25
N LYS A 30 1.65 -19.67 -10.39
CA LYS A 30 1.38 -20.63 -9.31
C LYS A 30 2.68 -21.32 -8.89
N ASN A 31 2.72 -21.95 -7.72
CA ASN A 31 3.86 -22.74 -7.22
C ASN A 31 5.20 -21.99 -7.20
N LEU A 32 5.17 -20.72 -6.81
CA LEU A 32 6.38 -19.90 -6.69
C LEU A 32 7.36 -20.50 -5.68
N ARG A 33 8.62 -20.63 -6.09
CA ARG A 33 9.69 -21.18 -5.25
C ARG A 33 10.32 -20.11 -4.33
N GLY A 34 10.65 -20.53 -3.11
CA GLY A 34 11.52 -19.82 -2.15
C GLY A 34 11.34 -18.29 -2.10
N ARG A 35 12.31 -17.57 -2.67
CA ARG A 35 12.38 -16.10 -2.64
C ARG A 35 11.16 -15.41 -3.23
N ARG A 36 10.63 -15.89 -4.37
CA ARG A 36 9.46 -15.27 -5.03
C ARG A 36 8.19 -15.40 -4.19
N ARG A 37 8.01 -16.55 -3.52
CA ARG A 37 6.89 -16.76 -2.60
C ARG A 37 7.02 -15.90 -1.34
N ARG A 38 8.24 -15.77 -0.79
CA ARG A 38 8.49 -14.88 0.35
C ARG A 38 8.21 -13.40 -0.01
N HIS A 39 8.74 -12.92 -1.14
CA HIS A 39 8.46 -11.58 -1.64
C HIS A 39 6.96 -11.31 -1.76
N ASN A 40 6.19 -12.23 -2.36
CA ASN A 40 4.74 -12.07 -2.47
C ASN A 40 4.03 -12.05 -1.10
N ARG A 41 4.48 -12.86 -0.13
CA ARG A 41 3.95 -12.83 1.23
C ARG A 41 4.23 -11.50 1.93
N ASP A 42 5.46 -11.00 1.84
CA ASP A 42 5.85 -9.73 2.45
C ASP A 42 5.12 -8.54 1.79
N HIS A 43 4.90 -8.63 0.47
CA HIS A 43 4.10 -7.66 -0.27
C HIS A 43 2.62 -7.69 0.16
N ALA A 44 2.04 -8.89 0.29
CA ALA A 44 0.66 -9.08 0.74
C ALA A 44 0.42 -8.59 2.18
N LYS A 45 1.37 -8.82 3.10
CA LYS A 45 1.28 -8.28 4.48
C LYS A 45 1.16 -6.76 4.49
N ILE A 46 1.97 -6.07 3.70
CA ILE A 46 1.94 -4.60 3.63
C ILE A 46 0.67 -4.11 2.95
N ARG A 47 0.18 -4.82 1.93
CA ARG A 47 -1.13 -4.52 1.32
C ARG A 47 -2.26 -4.68 2.32
N SER A 48 -2.30 -5.78 3.07
CA SER A 48 -3.34 -6.08 4.06
C SER A 48 -3.47 -4.97 5.08
N LEU A 49 -2.35 -4.44 5.60
CA LEU A 49 -2.36 -3.31 6.54
C LEU A 49 -2.97 -2.05 5.93
N GLY A 50 -2.60 -1.73 4.68
CA GLY A 50 -3.19 -0.59 3.97
C GLY A 50 -4.68 -0.76 3.70
N GLU A 51 -5.12 -1.98 3.37
CA GLU A 51 -6.53 -2.31 3.17
C GLU A 51 -7.33 -2.20 4.46
N HIS A 52 -6.80 -2.70 5.58
CA HIS A 52 -7.42 -2.58 6.90
C HIS A 52 -7.57 -1.11 7.30
N ALA A 53 -6.49 -0.33 7.23
CA ALA A 53 -6.56 1.10 7.53
C ALA A 53 -7.59 1.83 6.65
N MET A 54 -7.64 1.52 5.34
CA MET A 54 -8.65 2.09 4.45
C MET A 54 -10.07 1.62 4.75
N ALA A 55 -10.25 0.37 5.18
CA ALA A 55 -11.54 -0.14 5.63
C ALA A 55 -12.01 0.59 6.88
N THR A 56 -11.14 0.79 7.87
CA THR A 56 -11.41 1.56 9.10
C THR A 56 -11.81 3.00 8.78
N LEU A 57 -11.05 3.68 7.92
CA LEU A 57 -11.36 5.04 7.46
C LEU A 57 -12.75 5.14 6.80
N LYS A 58 -13.12 4.15 5.98
CA LYS A 58 -14.43 4.07 5.32
C LYS A 58 -15.54 3.76 6.32
N CYS A 59 -15.31 2.82 7.23
CA CYS A 59 -16.26 2.42 8.27
C CYS A 59 -16.66 3.62 9.14
N TRP A 60 -15.69 4.44 9.54
CA TRP A 60 -15.95 5.67 10.31
C TRP A 60 -16.50 6.83 9.47
N ARG A 61 -16.64 6.63 8.15
CA ARG A 61 -16.99 7.67 7.18
C ARG A 61 -16.09 8.91 7.31
N LEU A 62 -14.85 8.72 7.76
CA LEU A 62 -13.97 9.81 8.19
C LEU A 62 -13.64 10.74 7.01
N LEU A 63 -13.49 10.17 5.82
CA LEU A 63 -13.25 10.93 4.58
C LEU A 63 -14.40 11.88 4.20
N ARG A 64 -15.63 11.66 4.71
CA ARG A 64 -16.75 12.61 4.48
C ARG A 64 -16.65 13.85 5.38
N LYS A 65 -15.96 13.73 6.52
CA LYS A 65 -15.79 14.80 7.52
C LYS A 65 -14.45 15.53 7.38
N LEU A 66 -13.41 14.82 6.94
CA LEU A 66 -12.08 15.40 6.73
C LEU A 66 -12.07 16.34 5.51
N ARG A 67 -12.28 17.63 5.75
CA ARG A 67 -11.91 18.70 4.81
C ARG A 67 -10.65 19.38 5.34
N CYS A 68 -9.49 18.90 4.90
CA CYS A 68 -8.17 19.43 5.30
C CYS A 68 -7.20 19.48 4.12
N SER A 69 -6.05 20.11 4.35
CA SER A 69 -4.86 19.89 3.55
C SER A 69 -4.45 18.41 3.50
N THR A 70 -3.83 18.01 2.38
CA THR A 70 -3.28 16.67 2.15
C THR A 70 -2.29 16.24 3.23
N THR A 71 -1.55 17.19 3.81
CA THR A 71 -0.64 16.94 4.94
C THR A 71 -1.38 16.43 6.18
N ARG A 72 -2.50 17.05 6.55
CA ARG A 72 -3.30 16.60 7.72
C ARG A 72 -3.97 15.26 7.44
N ILE A 73 -4.43 15.02 6.21
CA ILE A 73 -4.96 13.71 5.80
C ILE A 73 -3.88 12.63 5.94
N THR A 74 -2.65 12.92 5.50
CA THR A 74 -1.52 11.98 5.60
C THR A 74 -1.21 11.63 7.06
N ALA A 75 -1.23 12.61 7.97
CA ALA A 75 -1.04 12.38 9.40
C ALA A 75 -2.13 11.46 9.99
N VAL A 76 -3.39 11.68 9.63
CA VAL A 76 -4.52 10.84 10.07
C VAL A 76 -4.37 9.41 9.57
N VAL A 77 -4.05 9.21 8.28
CA VAL A 77 -3.84 7.86 7.73
C VAL A 77 -2.69 7.15 8.46
N ARG A 78 -1.58 7.84 8.75
CA ARG A 78 -0.47 7.29 9.54
C ARG A 78 -0.90 6.87 10.95
N ALA A 79 -1.72 7.69 11.62
CA ALA A 79 -2.24 7.36 12.94
C ALA A 79 -3.15 6.13 12.92
N VAL A 80 -4.02 6.01 11.91
CA VAL A 80 -4.86 4.81 11.75
C VAL A 80 -4.00 3.57 11.50
N VAL A 81 -3.00 3.64 10.62
CA VAL A 81 -2.08 2.51 10.39
C VAL A 81 -1.33 2.12 11.68
N ALA A 82 -0.91 3.09 12.49
CA ALA A 82 -0.27 2.81 13.77
C ALA A 82 -1.22 2.11 14.75
N LEU A 83 -2.51 2.47 14.75
CA LEU A 83 -3.53 1.81 15.58
C LEU A 83 -3.77 0.36 15.15
N GLU A 84 -3.87 0.10 13.84
CA GLU A 84 -4.00 -1.25 13.27
C GLU A 84 -2.78 -2.16 13.54
N LEU A 85 -1.62 -1.57 13.82
CA LEU A 85 -0.40 -2.31 14.19
C LEU A 85 -0.29 -2.59 15.69
N ALA A 86 -1.03 -1.85 16.51
CA ALA A 86 -1.05 -1.98 17.96
C ALA A 86 -2.19 -2.90 18.47
N THR A 87 -3.01 -3.41 17.54
CA THR A 87 -4.13 -4.34 17.79
C THR A 87 -3.79 -5.73 17.30
#